data_AF-A0A9P7CA46-F1
#
_entry.id   AF-A0A9P7CA46-F1
#
_cell.length_a   1.000
_cell.length_b   1.000
_cell.length_c   1.000
_cell.angle_alpha   90.00
_cell.angle_beta   90.00
_cell.angle_gamma   90.00
#
_symmetry.space_group_name_H-M   'P 1'
#
loop_
_entity.id
_entity.type
_entity.pdbx_description
1 polymer ?
#
loop_
_entity_poly.entity_id
_entity_poly.type
_entity_poly.pdbx_seq_one_letter_code
_entity_poly.pdbx_strand_id
1 'polypeptide(L)'
;MCGILFSLSNNGSILNLNDWNHLKDLNTKRGPDSQLLKQLNVKDSTLQFFSTVLHLRGPDVVPQPIEDSENILCWNGEIFGGLQVEHGQNDTQALMSYLRESSSQDEILSIFSRIEGPYAFVFWQASTKKLWFGRDCLGRRSLLTCHKQGSLMLSSVGLKSEGWKELEANGIYCIDFSEEVLQEGLYKIHLFPWSYSEEPLLPFPRLNTTIPDHLKAIETPQVEPLIDEDSEQTVNDFISVLSQSVKSRVADIPHLSQKNDDARVAILFSGGIDCTFLAALADHYLPKSEPIDLLNVAFENPRSEMAKNRPNKKKNKQNEKPEPSVLPQATYNTPDRVTGRASLEELRRIAPDRSWNFVEINVPYVEALEYRQHIIDLMFPLDTVMDMNMARKFVNYFVVPVATLALVGTAIRSQARPAKAHSHFMKPDHQTRQSWRQANGGLSVQDVGRSGGGV
;
A
#
# COMPACT_ATOMS: atom_id res chain seq x y z
N MET A 1 -5.08 -2.56 7.82
CA MET A 1 -5.33 -3.59 6.78
C MET A 1 -5.51 -4.91 7.47
N CYS A 2 -6.29 -5.85 6.94
CA CYS A 2 -6.34 -7.19 7.51
C CYS A 2 -4.96 -7.91 7.44
N GLY A 3 -4.83 -8.98 8.24
CA GLY A 3 -3.67 -9.87 8.25
C GLY A 3 -4.12 -11.31 8.07
N ILE A 4 -3.38 -12.06 7.26
CA ILE A 4 -3.56 -13.50 7.01
C ILE A 4 -2.34 -14.22 7.56
N LEU A 5 -2.54 -15.32 8.26
CA LEU A 5 -1.53 -16.30 8.61
C LEU A 5 -2.12 -17.70 8.45
N PHE A 6 -1.46 -18.51 7.65
CA PHE A 6 -1.89 -19.86 7.33
C PHE A 6 -0.71 -20.82 7.47
N SER A 7 -0.99 -22.05 7.94
CA SER A 7 -0.04 -23.15 7.87
C SER A 7 -0.72 -24.44 7.40
N LEU A 8 0.00 -25.17 6.57
CA LEU A 8 -0.25 -26.55 6.20
C LEU A 8 0.91 -27.40 6.75
N SER A 9 0.60 -28.33 7.65
CA SER A 9 1.56 -29.23 8.29
C SER A 9 1.05 -30.67 8.24
N ASN A 10 1.91 -31.62 7.87
CA ASN A 10 1.58 -33.05 7.90
C ASN A 10 1.82 -33.66 9.29
N ASN A 11 1.20 -34.81 9.55
CA ASN A 11 1.41 -35.70 10.69
C ASN A 11 2.89 -36.14 10.76
N GLY A 12 3.73 -35.32 11.42
CA GLY A 12 5.17 -35.52 11.54
C GLY A 12 5.99 -34.23 11.41
N SER A 13 5.44 -33.21 10.76
CA SER A 13 6.04 -31.87 10.74
C SER A 13 5.68 -31.11 12.01
N ILE A 14 6.68 -30.52 12.67
CA ILE A 14 6.47 -29.70 13.86
C ILE A 14 6.45 -28.24 13.43
N LEU A 15 5.27 -27.62 13.48
CA LEU A 15 5.17 -26.18 13.36
C LEU A 15 5.93 -25.55 14.53
N ASN A 16 6.91 -24.68 14.24
CA ASN A 16 7.60 -23.94 15.28
C ASN A 16 6.62 -22.97 15.95
N LEU A 17 6.15 -23.34 17.15
CA LEU A 17 5.12 -22.60 17.86
C LEU A 17 5.57 -21.18 18.25
N ASN A 18 6.87 -20.96 18.45
CA ASN A 18 7.41 -19.62 18.72
C ASN A 18 7.29 -18.73 17.49
N ASP A 19 7.67 -19.25 16.31
CA ASP A 19 7.53 -18.51 15.05
C ASP A 19 6.05 -18.24 14.74
N TRP A 20 5.18 -19.23 14.95
CA TRP A 20 3.74 -19.08 14.77
C TRP A 20 3.14 -18.00 15.68
N ASN A 21 3.44 -18.03 16.98
CA ASN A 21 2.93 -17.05 17.92
C ASN A 21 3.44 -15.63 17.61
N HIS A 22 4.72 -15.50 17.24
CA HIS A 22 5.26 -14.20 16.83
C HIS A 22 4.56 -13.67 15.57
N LEU A 23 4.33 -14.53 14.57
CA LEU A 23 3.57 -14.15 13.37
C LEU A 23 2.12 -13.78 13.68
N LYS A 24 1.48 -14.47 14.64
CA LYS A 24 0.14 -14.08 15.12
C LYS A 24 0.17 -12.67 15.69
N ASP A 25 1.12 -12.36 16.57
CA ASP A 25 1.24 -11.03 17.17
C ASP A 25 1.46 -9.92 16.12
N LEU A 26 2.31 -10.20 15.12
CA LEU A 26 2.56 -9.26 14.02
C LEU A 26 1.33 -9.05 13.13
N ASN A 27 0.56 -10.11 12.85
CA ASN A 27 -0.68 -10.00 12.08
C ASN A 27 -1.78 -9.29 12.88
N THR A 28 -1.90 -9.53 14.19
CA THR A 28 -2.87 -8.85 15.07
C THR A 28 -2.73 -7.33 15.04
N LYS A 29 -1.51 -6.81 14.91
CA LYS A 29 -1.28 -5.36 14.79
C LYS A 29 -1.83 -4.75 13.50
N ARG A 30 -2.07 -5.57 12.47
CA ARG A 30 -2.66 -5.14 11.20
C ARG A 30 -4.17 -5.02 11.33
N GLY A 31 -4.80 -6.03 11.93
CA GLY A 31 -6.24 -6.14 12.12
C GLY A 31 -6.66 -6.26 13.59
N PRO A 32 -6.85 -5.14 14.30
CA PRO A 32 -7.17 -5.10 15.72
C PRO A 32 -8.63 -5.42 16.07
N ASP A 33 -9.56 -5.33 15.12
CA ASP A 33 -11.01 -5.35 15.42
C ASP A 33 -11.56 -6.77 15.60
N SER A 34 -10.88 -7.77 15.05
CA SER A 34 -11.19 -9.18 15.27
C SER A 34 -9.97 -10.04 14.96
N GLN A 35 -9.75 -11.09 15.76
CA GLN A 35 -8.74 -12.12 15.50
C GLN A 35 -9.33 -13.49 15.75
N LEU A 36 -9.36 -14.36 14.73
CA LEU A 36 -9.83 -15.73 14.88
C LEU A 36 -8.84 -16.73 14.30
N LEU A 37 -8.77 -17.89 14.94
CA LEU A 37 -8.05 -19.06 14.49
C LEU A 37 -9.06 -20.18 14.20
N LYS A 38 -8.95 -20.78 13.03
CA LYS A 38 -9.66 -21.98 12.64
C LYS A 38 -8.67 -23.06 12.26
N GLN A 39 -9.01 -24.30 12.60
CA GLN A 39 -8.19 -25.46 12.28
C GLN A 39 -9.06 -26.50 11.59
N LEU A 40 -8.52 -27.11 10.54
CA LEU A 40 -9.15 -28.16 9.77
C LEU A 40 -8.15 -29.29 9.57
N ASN A 41 -8.58 -30.52 9.80
CA ASN A 41 -7.78 -31.71 9.51
C ASN A 41 -8.27 -32.34 8.21
N VAL A 42 -7.36 -32.60 7.27
CA VAL A 42 -7.63 -33.19 5.96
C VAL A 42 -6.61 -34.29 5.72
N LYS A 43 -7.06 -35.56 5.62
CA LYS A 43 -6.17 -36.74 5.57
C LYS A 43 -5.17 -36.69 6.75
N ASP A 44 -3.88 -36.81 6.47
CA ASP A 44 -2.78 -36.73 7.44
C ASP A 44 -2.25 -35.30 7.64
N SER A 45 -3.02 -34.29 7.26
CA SER A 45 -2.59 -32.90 7.26
C SER A 45 -3.47 -32.05 8.15
N THR A 46 -2.84 -31.10 8.84
CA THR A 46 -3.50 -30.06 9.64
C THR A 46 -3.33 -28.73 8.94
N LEU A 47 -4.45 -28.05 8.70
CA LEU A 47 -4.52 -26.72 8.13
C LEU A 47 -4.95 -25.76 9.25
N GLN A 48 -4.19 -24.68 9.45
CA GLN A 48 -4.52 -23.63 10.42
C GLN A 48 -4.68 -22.31 9.69
N PHE A 49 -5.82 -21.66 9.92
CA PHE A 49 -6.23 -20.40 9.32
C PHE A 49 -6.36 -19.35 10.42
N PHE A 50 -5.47 -18.39 10.46
CA PHE A 50 -5.54 -17.24 11.36
C PHE A 50 -5.76 -15.98 10.54
N SER A 51 -6.81 -15.24 10.85
CA SER A 51 -7.10 -13.96 10.21
C SER A 51 -7.37 -12.89 11.25
N THR A 52 -6.98 -11.67 10.87
CA THR A 52 -7.09 -10.48 11.70
C THR A 52 -7.73 -9.39 10.86
N VAL A 53 -8.72 -8.68 11.41
CA VAL A 53 -9.58 -7.77 10.66
C VAL A 53 -9.34 -6.33 11.10
N LEU A 54 -9.11 -5.45 10.13
CA LEU A 54 -9.33 -4.01 10.29
C LEU A 54 -10.60 -3.69 9.51
N HIS A 55 -11.64 -3.24 10.21
CA HIS A 55 -12.96 -3.00 9.65
C HIS A 55 -12.96 -1.69 8.84
N LEU A 56 -13.13 -1.83 7.52
CA LEU A 56 -13.16 -0.70 6.59
C LEU A 56 -14.41 -0.65 5.72
N ARG A 57 -15.23 -1.71 5.71
CA ARG A 57 -16.44 -1.82 4.88
C ARG A 57 -17.55 -2.62 5.55
N GLY A 58 -18.78 -2.26 5.24
CA GLY A 58 -19.97 -2.81 5.86
C GLY A 58 -20.32 -2.15 7.19
N PRO A 59 -21.55 -2.32 7.69
CA PRO A 59 -22.00 -1.70 8.94
C PRO A 59 -21.30 -2.28 10.17
N ASP A 60 -20.97 -3.57 10.12
CA ASP A 60 -20.44 -4.33 11.25
C ASP A 60 -19.11 -4.99 10.89
N VAL A 61 -18.29 -5.21 11.92
CA VAL A 61 -17.08 -6.02 11.80
C VAL A 61 -17.48 -7.43 11.37
N VAL A 62 -16.93 -7.91 10.24
CA VAL A 62 -17.07 -9.30 9.80
C VAL A 62 -15.84 -10.08 10.25
N PRO A 63 -15.95 -10.95 11.28
CA PRO A 63 -14.81 -11.74 11.75
C PRO A 63 -14.30 -12.69 10.67
N GLN A 64 -12.98 -12.85 10.60
CA GLN A 64 -12.32 -13.75 9.67
C GLN A 64 -11.35 -14.69 10.41
N PRO A 65 -11.15 -15.94 9.97
CA PRO A 65 -11.60 -16.51 8.70
C PRO A 65 -13.12 -16.69 8.64
N ILE A 66 -13.75 -16.30 7.54
CA ILE A 66 -15.19 -16.49 7.34
C ILE A 66 -15.44 -17.94 6.91
N GLU A 67 -16.51 -18.52 7.44
CA GLU A 67 -16.89 -19.92 7.21
C GLU A 67 -18.33 -19.98 6.67
N ASP A 68 -18.53 -20.68 5.56
CA ASP A 68 -19.85 -20.97 4.98
C ASP A 68 -19.79 -22.31 4.27
N SER A 69 -20.70 -23.22 4.64
CA SER A 69 -20.82 -24.54 4.01
C SER A 69 -19.50 -25.33 4.03
N GLU A 70 -18.82 -25.32 5.17
CA GLU A 70 -17.48 -25.90 5.41
C GLU A 70 -16.33 -25.25 4.61
N ASN A 71 -16.60 -24.30 3.72
CA ASN A 71 -15.57 -23.51 3.06
C ASN A 71 -15.01 -22.48 4.06
N ILE A 72 -13.72 -22.17 3.96
CA ILE A 72 -13.04 -21.23 4.85
C ILE A 72 -12.28 -20.20 4.01
N LEU A 73 -12.53 -18.91 4.23
CA LEU A 73 -11.85 -17.82 3.52
C LEU A 73 -11.12 -16.89 4.51
N CYS A 74 -9.82 -16.74 4.29
CA CYS A 74 -9.00 -15.65 4.81
C CYS A 74 -8.83 -14.59 3.72
N TRP A 75 -9.31 -13.37 3.96
CA TRP A 75 -9.30 -12.29 2.99
C TRP A 75 -8.62 -11.03 3.53
N ASN A 76 -7.67 -10.50 2.77
CA ASN A 76 -7.09 -9.18 3.00
C ASN A 76 -7.14 -8.43 1.67
N GLY A 77 -8.23 -7.71 1.46
CA GLY A 77 -8.43 -6.94 0.24
C GLY A 77 -9.72 -6.14 0.26
N GLU A 78 -9.98 -5.47 -0.85
CA GLU A 78 -11.17 -4.65 -1.05
C GLU A 78 -11.66 -4.83 -2.48
N ILE A 79 -12.97 -4.95 -2.66
CA ILE A 79 -13.59 -5.09 -3.98
C ILE A 79 -14.21 -3.74 -4.38
N PHE A 80 -13.68 -3.11 -5.43
CA PHE A 80 -14.19 -1.85 -5.96
C PHE A 80 -14.98 -2.02 -7.27
N GLY A 81 -14.86 -3.17 -7.93
CA GLY A 81 -15.54 -3.47 -9.18
C GLY A 81 -15.36 -4.93 -9.61
N GLY A 82 -15.96 -5.25 -10.76
CA GLY A 82 -15.94 -6.57 -11.42
C GLY A 82 -16.76 -7.67 -10.76
N LEU A 83 -16.95 -7.62 -9.44
CA LEU A 83 -18.00 -8.35 -8.73
C LEU A 83 -19.04 -7.36 -8.20
N GLN A 84 -20.32 -7.79 -8.14
CA GLN A 84 -21.37 -6.95 -7.57
C GLN A 84 -21.26 -6.97 -6.04
N VAL A 85 -21.03 -5.79 -5.46
CA VAL A 85 -21.05 -5.56 -4.02
C VAL A 85 -21.97 -4.37 -3.79
N GLU A 86 -23.07 -4.58 -3.08
CA GLU A 86 -24.05 -3.52 -2.81
C GLU A 86 -23.45 -2.44 -1.90
N HIS A 87 -23.96 -1.22 -2.00
CA HIS A 87 -23.51 -0.13 -1.12
C HIS A 87 -23.79 -0.47 0.35
N GLY A 88 -22.79 -0.28 1.22
CA GLY A 88 -22.87 -0.67 2.62
C GLY A 88 -22.75 -2.19 2.85
N GLN A 89 -22.56 -3.01 1.83
CA GLN A 89 -22.30 -4.44 2.01
C GLN A 89 -20.83 -4.67 2.36
N ASN A 90 -20.55 -5.65 3.20
CA ASN A 90 -19.19 -6.12 3.40
C ASN A 90 -18.75 -6.99 2.21
N ASP A 91 -17.67 -6.58 1.55
CA ASP A 91 -17.14 -7.24 0.36
C ASP A 91 -16.63 -8.68 0.62
N THR A 92 -16.18 -8.99 1.83
CA THR A 92 -15.77 -10.35 2.21
C THR A 92 -16.97 -11.31 2.20
N GLN A 93 -18.13 -10.87 2.70
CA GLN A 93 -19.36 -11.67 2.68
C GLN A 93 -19.90 -11.85 1.25
N ALA A 94 -19.83 -10.80 0.43
CA ALA A 94 -20.20 -10.86 -0.98
C ALA A 94 -19.32 -11.88 -1.72
N LEU A 95 -17.99 -11.79 -1.55
CA LEU A 95 -17.05 -12.74 -2.14
C LEU A 95 -17.31 -14.18 -1.69
N MET A 96 -17.57 -14.39 -0.39
CA MET A 96 -17.87 -15.73 0.13
C MET A 96 -19.11 -16.33 -0.52
N SER A 97 -20.12 -15.50 -0.81
CA SER A 97 -21.34 -15.95 -1.51
C SER A 97 -21.05 -16.42 -2.93
N TYR A 98 -20.25 -15.65 -3.69
CA TYR A 98 -19.78 -16.06 -5.02
C TYR A 98 -18.98 -17.38 -4.97
N LEU A 99 -18.08 -17.51 -3.98
CA LEU A 99 -17.24 -18.71 -3.83
C LEU A 99 -18.06 -19.93 -3.42
N ARG A 100 -19.07 -19.79 -2.56
CA ARG A 100 -19.97 -20.88 -2.16
C ARG A 100 -20.68 -21.48 -3.36
N GLU A 101 -21.13 -20.64 -4.29
CA GLU A 101 -21.89 -21.04 -5.47
C GLU A 101 -21.02 -21.67 -6.56
N SER A 102 -19.69 -21.50 -6.46
CA SER A 102 -18.73 -22.09 -7.39
C SER A 102 -18.48 -23.57 -7.10
N SER A 103 -18.48 -24.36 -8.17
CA SER A 103 -18.30 -25.82 -8.15
C SER A 103 -17.11 -26.29 -8.99
N SER A 104 -16.60 -25.44 -9.89
CA SER A 104 -15.50 -25.76 -10.78
C SER A 104 -14.27 -24.87 -10.55
N GLN A 105 -13.12 -25.34 -11.04
CA GLN A 105 -11.88 -24.57 -11.05
C GLN A 105 -12.01 -23.28 -11.87
N ASP A 106 -12.63 -23.36 -13.05
CA ASP A 106 -12.74 -22.20 -13.95
C ASP A 106 -13.62 -21.10 -13.34
N GLU A 107 -14.68 -21.48 -12.61
CA GLU A 107 -15.50 -20.51 -11.85
C GLU A 107 -14.69 -19.81 -10.75
N ILE A 108 -13.88 -20.55 -9.98
CA ILE A 108 -13.01 -19.96 -8.95
C ILE A 108 -12.02 -18.97 -9.59
N LEU A 109 -11.34 -19.39 -10.66
CA LEU A 109 -10.37 -18.56 -11.37
C LEU A 109 -11.04 -17.31 -11.96
N SER A 110 -12.24 -17.45 -12.52
CA SER A 110 -13.02 -16.35 -13.08
C SER A 110 -13.55 -15.37 -12.02
N ILE A 111 -13.89 -15.85 -10.82
CA ILE A 111 -14.28 -14.96 -9.71
C ILE A 111 -13.10 -14.07 -9.34
N PHE A 112 -11.92 -14.63 -9.09
CA PHE A 112 -10.76 -13.85 -8.67
C PHE A 112 -10.19 -12.96 -9.78
N SER A 113 -10.25 -13.37 -11.05
CA SER A 113 -9.77 -12.57 -12.19
C SER A 113 -10.58 -11.31 -12.44
N ARG A 114 -11.87 -11.34 -12.13
CA ARG A 114 -12.76 -10.19 -12.28
C ARG A 114 -12.59 -9.14 -11.20
N ILE A 115 -12.00 -9.46 -10.05
CA ILE A 115 -11.94 -8.52 -8.92
C ILE A 115 -11.12 -7.28 -9.28
N GLU A 116 -11.79 -6.14 -9.36
CA GLU A 116 -11.13 -4.84 -9.47
C GLU A 116 -10.85 -4.30 -8.08
N GLY A 117 -9.69 -4.64 -7.54
CA GLY A 117 -9.29 -4.20 -6.21
C GLY A 117 -8.03 -4.88 -5.70
N PRO A 118 -7.37 -4.33 -4.67
CA PRO A 118 -6.17 -4.92 -4.11
C PRO A 118 -6.56 -6.10 -3.22
N TYR A 119 -5.92 -7.26 -3.35
CA TYR A 119 -6.23 -8.41 -2.49
C TYR A 119 -5.11 -9.43 -2.33
N ALA A 120 -5.20 -10.16 -1.22
CA ALA A 120 -4.50 -11.40 -0.92
C ALA A 120 -5.48 -12.33 -0.22
N PHE A 121 -5.41 -13.64 -0.50
CA PHE A 121 -6.37 -14.58 0.06
C PHE A 121 -5.78 -15.97 0.28
N VAL A 122 -6.45 -16.72 1.18
CA VAL A 122 -6.34 -18.17 1.31
C VAL A 122 -7.76 -18.71 1.46
N PHE A 123 -8.17 -19.63 0.59
CA PHE A 123 -9.52 -20.16 0.50
C PHE A 123 -9.52 -21.68 0.44
N TRP A 124 -10.19 -22.30 1.39
CA TRP A 124 -10.48 -23.73 1.39
C TRP A 124 -11.86 -23.99 0.79
N GLN A 125 -11.89 -24.80 -0.28
CA GLN A 125 -13.11 -25.27 -0.91
C GLN A 125 -13.39 -26.72 -0.46
N ALA A 126 -14.37 -26.88 0.42
CA ALA A 126 -14.68 -28.15 1.07
C ALA A 126 -15.22 -29.21 0.11
N SER A 127 -15.98 -28.80 -0.92
CA SER A 127 -16.60 -29.70 -1.89
C SER A 127 -15.59 -30.43 -2.77
N THR A 128 -14.51 -29.74 -3.17
CA THR A 128 -13.45 -30.28 -4.04
C THR A 128 -12.19 -30.68 -3.28
N LYS A 129 -12.12 -30.38 -1.98
CA LYS A 129 -10.93 -30.55 -1.13
C LYS A 129 -9.71 -29.81 -1.70
N LYS A 130 -9.93 -28.60 -2.21
CA LYS A 130 -8.87 -27.76 -2.79
C LYS A 130 -8.59 -26.55 -1.90
N LEU A 131 -7.31 -26.22 -1.76
CA LEU A 131 -6.86 -24.98 -1.13
C LEU A 131 -6.36 -24.04 -2.22
N TRP A 132 -7.02 -22.89 -2.35
CA TRP A 132 -6.69 -21.83 -3.29
C TRP A 132 -6.02 -20.68 -2.53
N PHE A 133 -4.99 -20.07 -3.09
CA PHE A 133 -4.36 -18.91 -2.48
C PHE A 133 -3.65 -18.06 -3.54
N GLY A 134 -3.49 -16.79 -3.26
CA GLY A 134 -2.90 -15.88 -4.22
C GLY A 134 -3.11 -14.42 -3.85
N ARG A 135 -2.83 -13.57 -4.82
CA ARG A 135 -2.88 -12.11 -4.69
C ARG A 135 -3.38 -11.51 -5.99
N ASP A 136 -3.81 -10.25 -5.94
CA ASP A 136 -4.11 -9.50 -7.15
C ASP A 136 -2.88 -9.39 -8.06
N CYS A 137 -3.09 -9.24 -9.37
CA CYS A 137 -2.04 -9.25 -10.39
C CYS A 137 -0.99 -8.12 -10.27
N LEU A 138 -1.24 -7.09 -9.44
CA LEU A 138 -0.27 -6.04 -9.12
C LEU A 138 0.44 -6.26 -7.79
N GLY A 139 0.04 -7.27 -7.01
CA GLY A 139 0.62 -7.55 -5.70
C GLY A 139 0.43 -6.39 -4.72
N ARG A 140 -0.76 -5.77 -4.66
CA ARG A 140 -0.99 -4.60 -3.79
C ARG A 140 -1.15 -4.98 -2.32
N ARG A 141 -1.73 -6.15 -2.01
CA ARG A 141 -1.77 -6.68 -0.64
C ARG A 141 -0.67 -7.72 -0.44
N SER A 142 0.00 -7.65 0.71
CA SER A 142 1.14 -8.51 1.03
C SER A 142 0.68 -9.95 1.33
N LEU A 143 1.36 -10.91 0.72
CA LEU A 143 1.31 -12.32 1.11
C LEU A 143 2.68 -12.92 0.83
N LEU A 144 3.23 -13.56 1.84
CA LEU A 144 4.55 -14.18 1.85
C LEU A 144 4.37 -15.67 1.97
N THR A 145 5.32 -16.43 1.45
CA THR A 145 5.37 -17.88 1.55
C THR A 145 6.68 -18.33 2.19
N CYS A 146 6.62 -19.40 2.97
CA CYS A 146 7.76 -20.05 3.58
C CYS A 146 7.55 -21.57 3.53
N HIS A 147 8.56 -22.29 3.06
CA HIS A 147 8.55 -23.75 2.96
C HIS A 147 9.57 -24.34 3.95
N LYS A 148 9.06 -24.79 5.09
CA LYS A 148 9.70 -25.37 6.29
C LYS A 148 9.52 -26.85 6.49
N GLN A 149 10.52 -27.72 6.29
CA GLN A 149 10.48 -29.10 6.84
C GLN A 149 9.16 -29.86 6.50
N GLY A 150 8.72 -29.82 5.25
CA GLY A 150 7.45 -30.45 4.83
C GLY A 150 6.19 -29.63 5.10
N SER A 151 6.30 -28.42 5.66
CA SER A 151 5.20 -27.48 5.90
C SER A 151 5.23 -26.29 4.94
N LEU A 152 4.04 -25.83 4.56
CA LEU A 152 3.83 -24.58 3.84
C LEU A 152 3.22 -23.57 4.79
N MET A 153 3.81 -22.39 4.91
CA MET A 153 3.23 -21.26 5.62
C MET A 153 2.98 -20.10 4.66
N LEU A 154 1.83 -19.45 4.82
CA LEU A 154 1.51 -18.19 4.14
C LEU A 154 1.24 -17.12 5.19
N SER A 155 1.73 -15.90 5.00
CA SER A 155 1.50 -14.82 5.97
C SER A 155 1.55 -13.44 5.33
N SER A 156 0.78 -12.47 5.82
CA SER A 156 0.88 -11.09 5.35
C SER A 156 2.18 -10.41 5.78
N VAL A 157 2.81 -10.90 6.85
CA VAL A 157 4.10 -10.43 7.40
C VAL A 157 5.05 -11.61 7.63
N GLY A 158 6.34 -11.38 7.43
CA GLY A 158 7.36 -12.42 7.48
C GLY A 158 8.23 -12.28 8.72
N LEU A 159 8.88 -13.38 9.10
CA LEU A 159 10.00 -13.32 10.03
C LEU A 159 11.29 -13.20 9.22
N LYS A 160 12.29 -12.53 9.79
CA LYS A 160 13.65 -12.48 9.21
C LYS A 160 14.37 -13.83 9.22
N SER A 161 13.83 -14.84 9.90
CA SER A 161 14.38 -16.19 9.85
C SER A 161 14.38 -16.70 8.40
N GLU A 162 15.41 -17.46 8.03
CA GLU A 162 15.61 -17.95 6.66
C GLU A 162 14.32 -18.55 6.09
N GLY A 163 13.95 -18.24 4.84
CA GLY A 163 12.90 -18.96 4.10
C GLY A 163 11.63 -18.18 3.75
N TRP A 164 11.37 -17.02 4.35
CA TRP A 164 10.24 -16.16 3.95
C TRP A 164 10.56 -15.40 2.66
N LYS A 165 9.71 -15.55 1.66
CA LYS A 165 9.77 -14.80 0.40
C LYS A 165 8.40 -14.26 0.03
N GLU A 166 8.37 -13.24 -0.80
CA GLU A 166 7.12 -12.75 -1.38
C GLU A 166 6.45 -13.87 -2.20
N LEU A 167 5.15 -14.08 -2.02
CA LEU A 167 4.37 -14.87 -2.96
C LEU A 167 4.21 -14.06 -4.24
N GLU A 168 4.64 -14.63 -5.37
CA GLU A 168 4.59 -13.94 -6.66
C GLU A 168 3.15 -13.62 -7.05
N ALA A 169 2.93 -12.41 -7.57
CA ALA A 169 1.63 -11.98 -8.08
C ALA A 169 1.42 -12.42 -9.54
N ASN A 170 1.91 -13.61 -9.92
CA ASN A 170 1.88 -14.10 -11.30
C ASN A 170 0.66 -15.00 -11.61
N GLY A 171 -0.16 -15.32 -10.62
CA GLY A 171 -1.39 -16.08 -10.81
C GLY A 171 -2.04 -16.49 -9.50
N ILE A 172 -2.89 -17.50 -9.60
CA ILE A 172 -3.57 -18.15 -8.47
C ILE A 172 -2.96 -19.54 -8.28
N TYR A 173 -2.65 -19.88 -7.03
CA TYR A 173 -2.11 -21.17 -6.66
C TYR A 173 -3.20 -22.07 -6.11
N CYS A 174 -3.06 -23.38 -6.35
CA CYS A 174 -3.98 -24.40 -5.85
C CYS A 174 -3.21 -25.61 -5.34
N ILE A 175 -3.65 -26.15 -4.22
CA ILE A 175 -3.28 -27.47 -3.73
C ILE A 175 -4.51 -28.34 -3.75
N ASP A 176 -4.45 -29.46 -4.47
CA ASP A 176 -5.51 -30.45 -4.52
C ASP A 176 -5.22 -31.56 -3.50
N PHE A 177 -6.05 -31.66 -2.46
CA PHE A 177 -5.90 -32.68 -1.42
C PHE A 177 -6.53 -34.01 -1.83
N SER A 178 -7.21 -34.11 -2.97
CA SER A 178 -7.65 -35.40 -3.52
C SER A 178 -6.48 -36.16 -4.14
N GLU A 179 -5.50 -35.45 -4.71
CA GLU A 179 -4.27 -36.02 -5.27
C GLU A 179 -3.41 -36.73 -4.21
N GLU A 180 -2.52 -37.61 -4.67
CA GLU A 180 -1.51 -38.26 -3.82
C GLU A 180 -0.44 -37.26 -3.38
N VAL A 181 0.04 -37.45 -2.16
CA VAL A 181 1.13 -36.64 -1.60
C VAL A 181 2.44 -37.02 -2.31
N LEU A 182 3.26 -36.03 -2.67
CA LEU A 182 4.56 -36.27 -3.30
C LEU A 182 5.51 -37.00 -2.33
N GLN A 183 6.62 -37.51 -2.89
CA GLN A 183 7.74 -37.97 -2.06
C GLN A 183 8.14 -36.85 -1.07
N GLU A 184 8.44 -37.22 0.17
CA GLU A 184 8.71 -36.31 1.31
C GLU A 184 7.47 -35.66 1.98
N GLY A 185 6.26 -36.06 1.62
CA GLY A 185 5.03 -35.56 2.26
C GLY A 185 4.52 -34.23 1.70
N LEU A 186 5.15 -33.67 0.68
CA LEU A 186 4.75 -32.38 0.13
C LEU A 186 3.55 -32.52 -0.81
N TYR A 187 2.61 -31.58 -0.75
CA TYR A 187 1.57 -31.49 -1.77
C TYR A 187 2.09 -30.74 -3.01
N LYS A 188 1.62 -31.15 -4.19
CA LYS A 188 1.88 -30.41 -5.42
C LYS A 188 1.12 -29.09 -5.41
N ILE A 189 1.84 -28.00 -5.70
CA ILE A 189 1.25 -26.68 -5.88
C ILE A 189 1.10 -26.43 -7.39
N HIS A 190 -0.14 -26.28 -7.83
CA HIS A 190 -0.48 -25.92 -9.20
C HIS A 190 -0.59 -24.39 -9.30
N LEU A 191 0.02 -23.79 -10.31
CA LEU A 191 -0.08 -22.35 -10.60
C LEU A 191 -0.95 -22.15 -11.84
N PHE A 192 -1.98 -21.32 -11.70
CA PHE A 192 -2.81 -20.80 -12.78
C PHE A 192 -2.37 -19.36 -13.07
N PRO A 193 -1.51 -19.14 -14.07
CA PRO A 193 -0.93 -17.83 -14.33
C PRO A 193 -1.98 -16.85 -14.85
N TRP A 194 -1.83 -15.57 -14.51
CA TRP A 194 -2.62 -14.50 -15.09
C TRP A 194 -2.49 -14.49 -16.62
N SER A 195 -3.61 -14.46 -17.32
CA SER A 195 -3.68 -14.51 -18.79
C SER A 195 -4.60 -13.42 -19.35
N TYR A 196 -4.63 -13.28 -20.67
CA TYR A 196 -5.53 -12.37 -21.39
C TYR A 196 -6.60 -13.12 -22.19
N SER A 197 -6.39 -14.41 -22.43
CA SER A 197 -7.26 -15.24 -23.28
C SER A 197 -7.91 -16.39 -22.52
N GLU A 198 -7.36 -16.74 -21.36
CA GLU A 198 -7.80 -17.88 -20.56
C GLU A 198 -7.90 -17.46 -19.09
N GLU A 199 -8.79 -18.09 -18.33
CA GLU A 199 -8.89 -17.80 -16.91
C GLU A 199 -7.70 -18.42 -16.15
N PRO A 200 -7.10 -17.70 -15.18
CA PRO A 200 -7.55 -16.42 -14.65
C PRO A 200 -7.08 -15.21 -15.49
N LEU A 201 -8.02 -14.36 -15.91
CA LEU A 201 -7.75 -13.16 -16.70
C LEU A 201 -7.14 -12.00 -15.89
N LEU A 202 -6.52 -11.04 -16.58
CA LEU A 202 -6.18 -9.75 -15.99
C LEU A 202 -7.41 -8.83 -15.90
N PRO A 203 -7.67 -8.17 -14.75
CA PRO A 203 -8.83 -7.31 -14.56
C PRO A 203 -8.74 -5.97 -15.32
N PHE A 204 -7.61 -5.69 -15.96
CA PHE A 204 -7.40 -4.46 -16.72
C PHE A 204 -6.59 -4.72 -18.01
N PRO A 205 -6.77 -3.88 -19.04
CA PRO A 205 -6.07 -4.02 -20.31
C PRO A 205 -4.55 -3.83 -20.18
N ARG A 206 -3.81 -4.25 -21.22
CA ARG A 206 -2.36 -4.03 -21.29
C ARG A 206 -2.02 -2.55 -21.18
N LEU A 207 -1.07 -2.24 -20.31
CA LEU A 207 -0.34 -0.98 -20.42
C LEU A 207 0.39 -0.96 -21.76
N ASN A 208 0.38 0.19 -22.42
CA ASN A 208 1.16 0.39 -23.64
C ASN A 208 2.65 0.19 -23.31
N THR A 209 3.24 -0.88 -23.83
CA THR A 209 4.67 -1.18 -23.66
C THR A 209 5.54 -0.50 -24.71
N THR A 210 4.92 0.11 -25.70
CA THR A 210 5.56 0.83 -26.80
C THR A 210 4.85 2.16 -27.02
N ILE A 211 5.60 3.15 -27.49
CA ILE A 211 5.03 4.42 -27.92
C ILE A 211 4.24 4.15 -29.21
N PRO A 212 2.96 4.52 -29.31
CA PRO A 212 2.20 4.36 -30.54
C PRO A 212 2.84 5.13 -31.71
N ASP A 213 2.95 4.49 -32.89
CA ASP A 213 3.63 5.04 -34.07
C ASP A 213 3.00 6.35 -34.62
N HIS A 214 1.74 6.62 -34.25
CA HIS A 214 1.02 7.83 -34.68
C HIS A 214 1.34 9.07 -33.83
N LEU A 215 2.05 8.93 -32.70
CA LEU A 215 2.43 10.07 -31.86
C LEU A 215 3.61 10.82 -32.49
N LYS A 216 3.46 12.14 -32.65
CA LYS A 216 4.52 13.02 -33.15
C LYS A 216 5.24 13.67 -31.98
N ALA A 217 6.57 13.73 -32.04
CA ALA A 217 7.35 14.46 -31.05
C ALA A 217 7.05 15.97 -31.15
N ILE A 218 6.83 16.62 -30.01
CA ILE A 218 6.65 18.06 -29.95
C ILE A 218 8.02 18.72 -30.13
N GLU A 219 8.23 19.40 -31.26
CA GLU A 219 9.52 20.07 -31.56
C GLU A 219 9.80 21.28 -30.66
N THR A 220 8.75 21.88 -30.10
CA THR A 220 8.81 23.07 -29.24
C THR A 220 8.07 22.83 -27.91
N PRO A 221 8.75 22.29 -26.88
CA PRO A 221 8.11 21.91 -25.61
C PRO A 221 7.61 23.10 -24.77
N GLN A 222 7.80 24.33 -25.23
CA GLN A 222 7.41 25.58 -24.55
C GLN A 222 6.05 26.11 -25.01
N VAL A 223 5.48 25.54 -26.08
CA VAL A 223 4.15 25.91 -26.56
C VAL A 223 3.16 24.92 -25.96
N GLU A 224 2.24 25.42 -25.15
CA GLU A 224 1.11 24.62 -24.69
C GLU A 224 0.32 24.14 -25.93
N PRO A 225 0.07 22.84 -26.08
CA PRO A 225 -0.73 22.34 -27.19
C PRO A 225 -2.14 22.91 -27.08
N LEU A 226 -2.72 23.27 -28.23
CA LEU A 226 -4.15 23.57 -28.30
C LEU A 226 -4.92 22.32 -27.86
N ILE A 227 -5.76 22.48 -26.85
CA ILE A 227 -6.71 21.44 -26.43
C ILE A 227 -7.84 21.46 -27.46
N ASP A 228 -7.85 20.47 -28.34
CA ASP A 228 -8.98 20.22 -29.24
C ASP A 228 -10.09 19.45 -28.52
N GLU A 229 -11.22 19.26 -29.22
CA GLU A 229 -12.40 18.58 -28.68
C GLU A 229 -12.09 17.14 -28.24
N ASP A 230 -11.25 16.42 -28.98
CA ASP A 230 -10.82 15.06 -28.64
C ASP A 230 -9.96 15.04 -27.36
N SER A 231 -9.05 16.01 -27.21
CA SER A 231 -8.24 16.17 -26.00
C SER A 231 -9.10 16.55 -24.79
N GLU A 232 -10.07 17.44 -24.97
CA GLU A 232 -11.02 17.83 -23.92
C GLU A 232 -11.86 16.63 -23.46
N GLN A 233 -12.38 15.84 -24.40
CA GLN A 233 -13.11 14.62 -24.09
C GLN A 233 -12.23 13.61 -23.33
N THR A 234 -10.98 13.42 -23.76
CA THR A 234 -10.02 12.54 -23.09
C THR A 234 -9.74 12.98 -21.65
N VAL A 235 -9.59 14.29 -21.41
CA VAL A 235 -9.42 14.85 -20.07
C VAL A 235 -10.67 14.58 -19.22
N ASN A 236 -11.87 14.81 -19.77
CA ASN A 236 -13.13 14.55 -19.07
C ASN A 236 -13.29 13.06 -18.70
N ASP A 237 -12.95 12.17 -19.62
CA ASP A 237 -12.99 10.72 -19.38
C ASP A 237 -11.99 10.30 -18.29
N PHE A 238 -10.77 10.84 -18.33
CA PHE A 238 -9.76 10.62 -17.30
C PHE A 238 -10.25 11.07 -15.92
N ILE A 239 -10.79 12.30 -15.83
CA ILE A 239 -11.34 12.84 -14.58
C ILE A 239 -12.50 11.96 -14.11
N SER A 240 -13.41 11.56 -14.99
CA SER A 240 -14.54 10.70 -14.66
C SER A 240 -14.08 9.36 -14.06
N VAL A 241 -13.16 8.67 -14.73
CA VAL A 241 -12.62 7.38 -14.26
C VAL A 241 -11.92 7.53 -12.90
N LEU A 242 -11.06 8.54 -12.75
CA LEU A 242 -10.36 8.78 -11.49
C LEU A 242 -11.34 9.17 -10.36
N SER A 243 -12.35 9.98 -10.67
CA SER A 243 -13.38 10.39 -9.73
C SER A 243 -14.20 9.19 -9.23
N GLN A 244 -14.59 8.25 -10.10
CA GLN A 244 -15.26 7.01 -9.67
C GLN A 244 -14.33 6.11 -8.84
N SER A 245 -13.04 6.06 -9.18
CA SER A 245 -12.03 5.33 -8.40
C SER A 245 -11.87 5.90 -6.99
N VAL A 246 -11.90 7.24 -6.84
CA VAL A 246 -11.91 7.89 -5.53
C VAL A 246 -13.21 7.62 -4.78
N LYS A 247 -14.37 7.81 -5.43
CA LYS A 247 -15.69 7.56 -4.85
C LYS A 247 -15.78 6.18 -4.20
N SER A 248 -15.39 5.13 -4.92
CA SER A 248 -15.45 3.75 -4.43
C SER A 248 -14.56 3.47 -3.20
N ARG A 249 -13.56 4.31 -2.95
CA ARG A 249 -12.62 4.19 -1.81
C ARG A 249 -13.02 5.01 -0.60
N VAL A 250 -13.77 6.10 -0.78
CA VAL A 250 -14.07 7.05 0.31
C VAL A 250 -15.54 7.07 0.73
N ALA A 251 -16.47 6.81 -0.19
CA ALA A 251 -17.90 6.99 0.07
C ALA A 251 -18.48 5.95 1.03
N ASP A 252 -17.89 4.76 1.08
CA ASP A 252 -18.44 3.58 1.76
C ASP A 252 -17.67 3.20 3.04
N ILE A 253 -16.80 4.09 3.52
CA ILE A 253 -16.07 3.88 4.78
C ILE A 253 -17.07 4.03 5.96
N PRO A 254 -17.14 3.08 6.91
CA PRO A 254 -18.11 3.15 7.99
C PRO A 254 -17.86 4.32 8.94
N HIS A 255 -18.94 4.85 9.52
CA HIS A 255 -18.89 5.83 10.59
C HIS A 255 -18.70 5.11 11.94
N LEU A 256 -17.44 4.92 12.33
CA LEU A 256 -17.11 4.21 13.58
C LEU A 256 -17.20 5.13 14.82
N SER A 257 -17.06 6.45 14.65
CA SER A 257 -17.20 7.43 15.72
C SER A 257 -18.63 7.97 15.79
N GLN A 258 -19.15 8.13 17.01
CA GLN A 258 -20.42 8.84 17.26
C GLN A 258 -20.24 10.37 17.28
N LYS A 259 -19.00 10.87 17.22
CA LYS A 259 -18.72 12.29 17.14
C LYS A 259 -18.72 12.71 15.67
N ASN A 260 -19.60 13.65 15.32
CA ASN A 260 -19.74 14.16 13.96
C ASN A 260 -18.55 15.00 13.46
N ASP A 261 -17.57 15.29 14.33
CA ASP A 261 -16.41 16.14 14.02
C ASP A 261 -15.14 15.36 13.65
N ASP A 262 -15.15 14.02 13.73
CA ASP A 262 -13.97 13.21 13.43
C ASP A 262 -13.86 12.94 11.91
N ALA A 263 -12.66 13.11 11.35
CA ALA A 263 -12.41 12.79 9.94
C ALA A 263 -12.37 11.26 9.76
N ARG A 264 -13.22 10.73 8.87
CA ARG A 264 -13.16 9.30 8.48
C ARG A 264 -12.08 9.01 7.46
N VAL A 265 -11.73 10.01 6.66
CA VAL A 265 -10.78 9.90 5.56
C VAL A 265 -9.59 10.78 5.85
N ALA A 266 -8.41 10.18 5.73
CA ALA A 266 -7.15 10.89 5.73
C ALA A 266 -6.38 10.61 4.44
N ILE A 267 -5.68 11.62 3.95
CA ILE A 267 -4.89 11.57 2.72
C ILE A 267 -3.44 11.88 3.08
N LEU A 268 -2.52 11.01 2.65
CA LEU A 268 -1.10 11.29 2.73
C LEU A 268 -0.77 12.42 1.76
N PHE A 269 -0.41 13.57 2.29
CA PHE A 269 -0.49 14.82 1.58
C PHE A 269 0.87 15.53 1.54
N SER A 270 1.59 15.38 0.43
CA SER A 270 2.86 16.08 0.19
C SER A 270 2.68 17.46 -0.47
N GLY A 271 1.46 17.80 -0.92
CA GLY A 271 1.18 18.94 -1.80
C GLY A 271 1.53 18.68 -3.28
N GLY A 272 2.02 17.49 -3.63
CA GLY A 272 2.14 17.10 -5.03
C GLY A 272 0.77 17.01 -5.72
N ILE A 273 0.76 17.19 -7.04
CA ILE A 273 -0.49 17.21 -7.83
C ILE A 273 -1.35 15.96 -7.60
N ASP A 274 -0.74 14.78 -7.46
CA ASP A 274 -1.47 13.52 -7.25
C ASP A 274 -2.33 13.57 -5.98
N CYS A 275 -1.72 13.86 -4.82
CA CYS A 275 -2.44 13.88 -3.55
C CYS A 275 -3.40 15.07 -3.43
N THR A 276 -3.07 16.22 -4.06
CA THR A 276 -3.95 17.38 -4.13
C THR A 276 -5.19 17.07 -4.95
N PHE A 277 -5.04 16.39 -6.08
CA PHE A 277 -6.16 16.02 -6.93
C PHE A 277 -7.04 14.95 -6.30
N LEU A 278 -6.44 13.94 -5.64
CA LEU A 278 -7.19 12.97 -4.84
C LEU A 278 -7.99 13.63 -3.72
N ALA A 279 -7.42 14.63 -3.04
CA ALA A 279 -8.12 15.40 -2.01
C ALA A 279 -9.31 16.17 -2.58
N ALA A 280 -9.10 16.90 -3.68
CA ALA A 280 -10.17 17.62 -4.35
C ALA A 280 -11.33 16.70 -4.77
N LEU A 281 -11.04 15.52 -5.34
CA LEU A 281 -12.06 14.55 -5.71
C LEU A 281 -12.76 13.91 -4.51
N ALA A 282 -12.06 13.68 -3.40
CA ALA A 282 -12.65 13.11 -2.19
C ALA A 282 -13.73 14.02 -1.59
N ASP A 283 -13.55 15.34 -1.66
CA ASP A 283 -14.54 16.32 -1.21
C ASP A 283 -15.90 16.19 -1.92
N HIS A 284 -15.94 15.69 -3.16
CA HIS A 284 -17.19 15.51 -3.91
C HIS A 284 -18.05 14.36 -3.37
N TYR A 285 -17.45 13.40 -2.66
CA TYR A 285 -18.11 12.15 -2.28
C TYR A 285 -18.26 11.95 -0.77
N LEU A 286 -17.65 12.82 0.03
CA LEU A 286 -17.83 12.86 1.47
C LEU A 286 -18.87 13.93 1.85
N PRO A 287 -19.72 13.70 2.87
CA PRO A 287 -20.66 14.71 3.36
C PRO A 287 -19.93 16.01 3.74
N LYS A 288 -20.43 17.17 3.29
CA LYS A 288 -19.73 18.46 3.43
C LYS A 288 -19.42 18.86 4.88
N SER A 289 -20.23 18.39 5.83
CA SER A 289 -20.04 18.63 7.26
C SER A 289 -18.82 17.91 7.84
N GLU A 290 -18.30 16.88 7.18
CA GLU A 290 -17.19 16.09 7.70
C GLU A 290 -15.84 16.69 7.32
N PRO A 291 -14.83 16.66 8.21
CA PRO A 291 -13.49 17.05 7.84
C PRO A 291 -12.78 15.99 6.98
N ILE A 292 -11.76 16.43 6.25
CA ILE A 292 -10.76 15.56 5.61
C ILE A 292 -9.39 15.88 6.20
N ASP A 293 -8.71 14.85 6.71
CA ASP A 293 -7.36 14.98 7.26
C ASP A 293 -6.30 14.92 6.15
N LEU A 294 -5.44 15.92 6.08
CA LEU A 294 -4.30 16.00 5.16
C LEU A 294 -3.02 15.80 5.94
N LEU A 295 -2.41 14.64 5.78
CA LEU A 295 -1.31 14.16 6.61
C LEU A 295 0.02 14.50 5.96
N ASN A 296 0.73 15.52 6.48
CA ASN A 296 1.98 15.98 5.91
C ASN A 296 3.17 15.68 6.84
N VAL A 297 4.02 14.73 6.43
CA VAL A 297 5.18 14.28 7.20
C VAL A 297 6.44 15.04 6.80
N ALA A 298 7.12 15.62 7.77
CA ALA A 298 8.41 16.28 7.62
C ALA A 298 9.43 15.70 8.61
N PHE A 299 10.59 15.28 8.10
CA PHE A 299 11.72 14.85 8.92
C PHE A 299 12.61 16.03 9.25
N GLU A 300 13.06 16.08 10.49
CA GLU A 300 14.11 16.99 10.91
C GLU A 300 15.37 16.74 10.07
N ASN A 301 15.93 17.82 9.53
CA ASN A 301 17.16 17.77 8.77
C ASN A 301 18.26 18.58 9.48
N PRO A 302 19.14 17.93 10.28
CA PRO A 302 20.20 18.62 11.00
C PRO A 302 21.15 19.42 10.09
N ARG A 303 21.29 19.03 8.81
CA ARG A 303 22.13 19.74 7.84
C ARG A 303 21.55 21.10 7.44
N SER A 304 20.22 21.26 7.48
CA SER A 304 19.55 22.54 7.20
C SER A 304 19.81 23.59 8.29
N GLU A 305 19.97 23.16 9.54
CA GLU A 305 20.39 24.02 10.64
C GLU A 305 21.88 24.37 10.56
N MET A 306 22.73 23.39 10.28
CA MET A 306 24.17 23.62 10.10
C MET A 306 24.48 24.55 8.91
N ALA A 307 23.68 24.51 7.84
CA ALA A 307 23.82 25.42 6.69
C ALA A 307 23.45 26.87 7.03
N LYS A 308 22.51 27.09 7.97
CA LYS A 308 22.15 28.43 8.47
C LYS A 308 23.18 28.99 9.46
N ASN A 309 23.85 28.12 10.21
CA ASN A 309 24.91 28.50 11.16
C ASN A 309 26.30 28.66 10.52
N ARG A 310 26.44 28.51 9.19
CA ARG A 310 27.69 28.87 8.50
C ARG A 310 27.79 30.39 8.41
N PRO A 311 28.86 31.02 8.90
CA PRO A 311 29.03 32.47 8.80
C PRO A 311 29.09 32.87 7.33
N ASN A 312 28.09 33.62 6.86
CA ASN A 312 28.13 34.25 5.55
C ASN A 312 29.32 35.24 5.51
N LYS A 313 30.41 34.85 4.82
CA LYS A 313 31.44 35.80 4.37
C LYS A 313 30.84 36.70 3.28
N LYS A 314 30.02 37.66 3.68
CA LYS A 314 29.67 38.93 3.02
C LYS A 314 28.32 39.42 3.55
N LYS A 315 28.36 40.22 4.61
CA LYS A 315 27.51 41.40 4.79
C LYS A 315 28.04 42.18 5.99
N ASN A 316 28.68 43.32 5.70
CA ASN A 316 28.78 44.41 6.66
C ASN A 316 27.36 44.85 7.02
N LYS A 317 26.97 44.78 8.30
CA LYS A 317 26.32 45.90 8.99
C LYS A 317 26.16 45.65 10.48
N GLN A 318 26.15 46.78 11.18
CA GLN A 318 26.18 46.99 12.62
C GLN A 318 24.94 46.45 13.34
N ASN A 319 25.17 46.03 14.58
CA ASN A 319 24.31 46.13 15.76
C ASN A 319 22.79 46.16 15.56
N GLU A 320 22.16 45.00 15.58
CA GLU A 320 20.84 44.82 16.17
C GLU A 320 20.87 43.63 17.14
N LYS A 321 20.21 43.79 18.29
CA LYS A 321 20.20 42.85 19.41
C LYS A 321 19.58 41.51 18.98
N PRO A 322 20.04 40.37 19.54
CA PRO A 322 19.40 39.08 19.27
C PRO A 322 18.02 39.04 19.95
N GLU A 323 16.96 39.02 19.15
CA GLU A 323 15.63 38.65 19.64
C GLU A 323 15.55 37.15 19.97
N PRO A 324 14.74 36.73 20.96
CA PRO A 324 14.70 35.35 21.42
C PRO A 324 13.92 34.46 20.44
N SER A 325 14.59 33.40 19.97
CA SER A 325 14.02 32.09 19.61
C SER A 325 12.67 32.03 18.87
N VAL A 326 12.69 32.14 17.54
CA VAL A 326 11.64 31.59 16.65
C VAL A 326 12.24 30.39 15.90
N LEU A 327 12.46 29.27 16.59
CA LEU A 327 13.27 28.16 16.05
C LEU A 327 12.63 26.76 15.89
N PRO A 328 11.37 26.45 16.24
CA PRO A 328 10.80 25.13 15.90
C PRO A 328 10.31 24.99 14.45
N GLN A 329 9.64 26.02 13.88
CA GLN A 329 8.89 25.87 12.61
C GLN A 329 9.80 25.78 11.37
N ALA A 330 10.94 26.48 11.40
CA ALA A 330 11.81 26.60 10.23
C ALA A 330 12.59 25.31 9.90
N THR A 331 12.69 24.39 10.86
CA THR A 331 13.43 23.13 10.75
C THR A 331 12.62 22.07 9.99
N TYR A 332 11.29 22.18 10.01
CA TYR A 332 10.37 21.28 9.31
C TYR A 332 9.76 21.86 8.03
N ASN A 333 10.24 23.03 7.57
CA ASN A 333 9.89 23.60 6.27
C ASN A 333 10.61 22.85 5.13
N THR A 334 10.37 21.55 5.04
CA THR A 334 10.78 20.72 3.90
C THR A 334 10.01 21.15 2.64
N PRO A 335 10.52 20.83 1.43
CA PRO A 335 9.80 21.10 0.19
C PRO A 335 8.35 20.59 0.23
N ASP A 336 8.15 19.34 0.65
CA ASP A 336 6.81 18.73 0.80
C ASP A 336 5.91 19.50 1.82
N ARG A 337 6.46 20.04 2.92
CA ARG A 337 5.68 20.83 3.88
C ARG A 337 5.26 22.18 3.28
N VAL A 338 6.17 22.83 2.55
CA VAL A 338 5.90 24.13 1.91
C VAL A 338 4.86 23.97 0.81
N THR A 339 5.05 23.01 -0.09
CA THR A 339 4.07 22.71 -1.16
C THR A 339 2.74 22.25 -0.57
N GLY A 340 2.76 21.42 0.48
CA GLY A 340 1.54 20.99 1.19
C GLY A 340 0.70 22.16 1.70
N ARG A 341 1.33 23.16 2.34
CA ARG A 341 0.62 24.37 2.78
C ARG A 341 0.07 25.19 1.61
N ALA A 342 0.81 25.30 0.51
CA ALA A 342 0.35 26.03 -0.68
C ALA A 342 -0.88 25.34 -1.32
N SER A 343 -0.82 24.01 -1.52
CA SER A 343 -1.94 23.24 -2.06
C SER A 343 -3.14 23.19 -1.14
N LEU A 344 -2.95 23.26 0.19
CA LEU A 344 -4.07 23.42 1.13
C LEU A 344 -4.85 24.72 0.86
N GLU A 345 -4.17 25.83 0.57
CA GLU A 345 -4.83 27.09 0.23
C GLU A 345 -5.59 27.01 -1.10
N GLU A 346 -5.11 26.21 -2.06
CA GLU A 346 -5.85 25.91 -3.28
C GLU A 346 -7.10 25.08 -3.00
N LEU A 347 -7.00 24.03 -2.18
CA LEU A 347 -8.14 23.21 -1.74
C LEU A 347 -9.21 24.05 -1.04
N ARG A 348 -8.80 24.97 -0.13
CA ARG A 348 -9.71 25.91 0.55
C ARG A 348 -10.41 26.86 -0.42
N ARG A 349 -9.77 27.21 -1.54
CA ARG A 349 -10.36 28.07 -2.55
C ARG A 349 -11.42 27.34 -3.38
N ILE A 350 -11.17 26.08 -3.74
CA ILE A 350 -12.09 25.29 -4.58
C ILE A 350 -13.23 24.66 -3.77
N ALA A 351 -13.00 24.34 -2.50
CA ALA A 351 -13.96 23.72 -1.60
C ALA A 351 -13.97 24.47 -0.24
N PRO A 352 -14.54 25.68 -0.19
CA PRO A 352 -14.51 26.54 1.00
C PRO A 352 -15.38 26.00 2.15
N ASP A 353 -16.41 25.23 1.85
CA ASP A 353 -17.34 24.66 2.85
C ASP A 353 -16.76 23.42 3.55
N ARG A 354 -15.65 22.87 3.06
CA ARG A 354 -14.98 21.69 3.64
C ARG A 354 -14.01 22.11 4.73
N SER A 355 -14.08 21.43 5.87
CA SER A 355 -13.00 21.50 6.86
C SER A 355 -11.81 20.64 6.42
N TRP A 356 -10.72 21.31 6.04
CA TRP A 356 -9.44 20.68 5.71
C TRP A 356 -8.49 20.73 6.90
N ASN A 357 -8.25 19.58 7.52
CA ASN A 357 -7.36 19.47 8.67
C ASN A 357 -5.94 19.17 8.20
N PHE A 358 -5.08 20.18 8.14
CA PHE A 358 -3.68 19.98 7.76
C PHE A 358 -2.87 19.51 8.98
N VAL A 359 -2.64 18.20 9.05
CA VAL A 359 -1.94 17.55 10.17
C VAL A 359 -0.44 17.56 9.89
N GLU A 360 0.26 18.48 10.55
CA GLU A 360 1.71 18.64 10.45
C GLU A 360 2.45 17.63 11.33
N ILE A 361 2.98 16.58 10.72
CA ILE A 361 3.69 15.52 11.43
C ILE A 361 5.19 15.78 11.34
N ASN A 362 5.75 16.25 12.45
CA ASN A 362 7.16 16.58 12.57
C ASN A 362 7.88 15.42 13.23
N VAL A 363 8.82 14.81 12.51
CA VAL A 363 9.59 13.68 12.98
C VAL A 363 10.99 14.13 13.38
N PRO A 364 11.35 14.08 14.67
CA PRO A 364 12.72 14.34 15.12
C PRO A 364 13.73 13.37 14.52
N TYR A 365 14.96 13.84 14.29
CA TYR A 365 16.02 13.05 13.67
C TYR A 365 16.42 11.85 14.54
N VAL A 366 16.50 12.06 15.86
CA VAL A 366 16.86 11.02 16.84
C VAL A 366 15.85 9.88 16.81
N GLU A 367 14.57 10.21 16.77
CA GLU A 367 13.49 9.24 16.73
C GLU A 367 13.47 8.48 15.39
N ALA A 368 13.62 9.17 14.26
CA ALA A 368 13.74 8.52 12.95
C ALA A 368 14.93 7.54 12.87
N LEU A 369 16.00 7.80 13.65
CA LEU A 369 17.15 6.91 13.74
C LEU A 369 16.87 5.70 14.63
N GLU A 370 16.19 5.90 15.76
CA GLU A 370 15.77 4.84 16.70
C GLU A 370 14.87 3.81 16.00
N TYR A 371 13.86 4.27 15.26
CA TYR A 371 12.93 3.39 14.55
C TYR A 371 13.47 2.85 13.22
N ARG A 372 14.68 3.24 12.80
CA ARG A 372 15.23 2.85 11.50
C ARG A 372 15.21 1.34 11.30
N GLN A 373 15.67 0.57 12.29
CA GLN A 373 15.72 -0.88 12.16
C GLN A 373 14.32 -1.49 12.11
N HIS A 374 13.40 -1.00 12.96
CA HIS A 374 12.01 -1.43 12.95
C HIS A 374 11.34 -1.20 11.58
N ILE A 375 11.61 -0.06 10.94
CA ILE A 375 11.11 0.27 9.59
C ILE A 375 11.64 -0.72 8.55
N ILE A 376 12.94 -1.02 8.60
CA ILE A 376 13.58 -2.03 7.73
C ILE A 376 12.92 -3.39 7.94
N ASP A 377 12.64 -3.76 9.20
CA ASP A 377 12.05 -5.04 9.55
C ASP A 377 10.62 -5.17 8.99
N LEU A 378 9.86 -4.08 9.04
CA LEU A 378 8.54 -4.00 8.45
C LEU A 378 8.60 -4.14 6.92
N MET A 379 9.59 -3.54 6.25
CA MET A 379 9.72 -3.60 4.80
C MET A 379 10.09 -4.97 4.23
N PHE A 380 10.64 -5.85 5.06
CA PHE A 380 11.05 -7.19 4.67
C PHE A 380 9.92 -7.93 3.94
N PRO A 381 10.21 -8.64 2.83
CA PRO A 381 11.52 -8.98 2.27
C PRO A 381 12.08 -7.97 1.26
N LEU A 382 11.47 -6.78 1.12
CA LEU A 382 12.05 -5.72 0.28
C LEU A 382 13.19 -5.01 1.01
N ASP A 383 14.20 -4.59 0.24
CA ASP A 383 15.40 -3.92 0.75
C ASP A 383 15.83 -2.73 -0.13
N THR A 384 14.88 -2.00 -0.73
CA THR A 384 15.25 -0.83 -1.56
C THR A 384 15.25 0.47 -0.75
N VAL A 385 16.12 1.41 -1.14
CA VAL A 385 16.26 2.73 -0.49
C VAL A 385 15.02 3.62 -0.72
N MET A 386 14.29 3.45 -1.83
CA MET A 386 13.04 4.17 -2.10
C MET A 386 11.93 3.72 -1.14
N ASP A 387 11.86 2.41 -0.88
CA ASP A 387 10.95 1.83 0.10
C ASP A 387 11.23 2.36 1.51
N MET A 388 12.50 2.63 1.86
CA MET A 388 12.88 3.20 3.17
C MET A 388 12.36 4.62 3.41
N ASN A 389 12.35 5.48 2.39
CA ASN A 389 11.86 6.85 2.55
C ASN A 389 10.33 6.90 2.61
N MET A 390 9.63 6.04 1.85
CA MET A 390 8.19 5.87 2.01
C MET A 390 7.90 5.25 3.37
N ALA A 391 8.49 4.12 3.72
CA ALA A 391 8.22 3.42 4.98
C ALA A 391 8.55 4.27 6.22
N ARG A 392 9.58 5.11 6.19
CA ARG A 392 9.83 6.12 7.25
C ARG A 392 8.67 7.08 7.44
N LYS A 393 8.08 7.59 6.35
CA LYS A 393 6.91 8.49 6.40
C LYS A 393 5.70 7.77 7.01
N PHE A 394 5.57 6.47 6.77
CA PHE A 394 4.48 5.64 7.29
C PHE A 394 4.66 5.20 8.75
N VAL A 395 5.86 4.84 9.20
CA VAL A 395 6.07 4.30 10.56
C VAL A 395 6.04 5.39 11.63
N ASN A 396 6.57 6.58 11.34
CA ASN A 396 6.54 7.68 12.30
C ASN A 396 5.16 8.38 12.37
N TYR A 397 4.24 8.03 11.47
CA TYR A 397 2.83 8.37 11.56
C TYR A 397 2.14 7.74 12.79
N PHE A 398 2.63 6.58 13.25
CA PHE A 398 2.01 5.82 14.35
C PHE A 398 2.74 5.96 15.69
N VAL A 399 3.90 6.61 15.74
CA VAL A 399 4.74 6.65 16.94
C VAL A 399 4.65 7.97 17.72
N VAL A 400 4.31 9.12 17.10
CA VAL A 400 4.63 10.45 17.71
C VAL A 400 3.45 11.38 17.98
N PRO A 401 2.18 10.97 17.81
CA PRO A 401 1.20 11.51 18.75
C PRO A 401 0.16 10.48 19.19
N VAL A 402 0.61 9.39 19.84
CA VAL A 402 -0.25 8.56 20.71
C VAL A 402 0.51 8.18 21.99
N ALA A 403 1.17 9.15 22.62
CA ALA A 403 1.71 8.99 23.99
C ALA A 403 0.67 9.30 25.07
N THR A 404 -0.63 9.33 24.73
CA THR A 404 -1.72 9.32 25.71
C THR A 404 -2.92 8.58 25.12
N LEU A 405 -3.16 7.38 25.65
CA LEU A 405 -4.25 6.44 25.37
C LEU A 405 -4.15 5.55 24.10
N ALA A 406 -3.86 4.28 24.39
CA ALA A 406 -4.17 3.06 23.65
C ALA A 406 -3.29 2.67 22.44
N LEU A 407 -2.72 1.45 22.59
CA LEU A 407 -2.29 0.49 21.58
C LEU A 407 -2.91 0.64 20.18
N VAL A 408 -2.11 0.25 19.15
CA VAL A 408 -2.47 -0.40 17.86
C VAL A 408 -2.00 0.36 16.60
N GLY A 409 -1.38 -0.36 15.64
CA GLY A 409 -1.56 -0.09 14.19
C GLY A 409 -0.30 0.09 13.32
N THR A 410 -0.06 -0.85 12.40
CA THR A 410 1.05 -0.95 11.40
C THR A 410 0.79 -0.29 10.01
N ALA A 411 1.81 -0.07 9.16
CA ALA A 411 2.08 -0.87 7.90
C ALA A 411 2.76 -0.15 6.67
N ILE A 412 3.40 -1.01 5.84
CA ILE A 412 4.12 -0.90 4.53
C ILE A 412 3.07 -0.98 3.37
N ARG A 413 3.24 -0.55 2.10
CA ARG A 413 4.25 -0.85 1.04
C ARG A 413 3.88 -0.16 -0.29
N SER A 414 4.86 0.11 -1.16
CA SER A 414 4.63 0.32 -2.61
C SER A 414 5.30 -0.82 -3.40
N GLN A 415 4.58 -1.45 -4.32
CA GLN A 415 5.17 -2.26 -5.39
C GLN A 415 4.96 -1.54 -6.72
N ALA A 416 6.00 -0.85 -7.18
CA ALA A 416 6.24 -0.55 -8.58
C ALA A 416 7.72 -0.83 -8.79
N ARG A 417 8.10 -1.62 -9.81
CA ARG A 417 9.51 -1.73 -10.20
C ARG A 417 9.92 -0.39 -10.82
N PRO A 418 10.77 0.44 -10.20
CA PRO A 418 11.32 1.59 -10.92
C PRO A 418 12.16 1.07 -12.08
N ALA A 419 12.13 1.79 -13.20
CA ALA A 419 13.11 1.63 -14.28
C ALA A 419 14.51 1.54 -13.66
N LYS A 420 15.37 0.68 -14.22
CA LYS A 420 16.76 0.42 -13.77
C LYS A 420 17.40 1.71 -13.26
N ALA A 421 17.43 1.91 -11.94
CA ALA A 421 18.06 3.09 -11.38
C ALA A 421 19.55 2.94 -11.69
N HIS A 422 20.05 3.80 -12.57
CA HIS A 422 21.45 3.85 -12.93
C HIS A 422 22.24 4.43 -11.74
N SER A 423 22.33 3.70 -10.64
CA SER A 423 23.01 4.08 -9.40
C SER A 423 24.50 4.36 -9.62
N HIS A 424 25.08 3.83 -10.69
CA HIS A 424 26.41 4.18 -11.16
C HIS A 424 26.54 5.65 -11.60
N PHE A 425 25.44 6.34 -11.94
CA PHE A 425 25.42 7.77 -12.26
C PHE A 425 25.33 8.71 -11.05
N MET A 426 25.15 8.17 -9.84
CA MET A 426 25.05 8.99 -8.61
C MET A 426 26.39 9.16 -7.86
N LYS A 427 27.51 8.80 -8.49
CA LYS A 427 28.84 9.07 -7.93
C LYS A 427 29.21 10.55 -8.06
N PRO A 428 29.87 11.15 -7.06
CA PRO A 428 30.10 12.60 -7.01
C PRO A 428 31.19 13.10 -7.98
N ASP A 429 31.73 12.25 -8.86
CA ASP A 429 32.78 12.65 -9.80
C ASP A 429 32.24 13.40 -11.03
N HIS A 430 33.10 14.21 -11.63
CA HIS A 430 32.76 15.15 -12.69
C HIS A 430 32.35 14.45 -14.01
N GLN A 431 32.94 13.29 -14.28
CA GLN A 431 32.74 12.54 -15.53
C GLN A 431 31.33 11.95 -15.57
N THR A 432 30.88 11.41 -14.43
CA THR A 432 29.55 10.86 -14.22
C THR A 432 28.43 11.91 -14.38
N ARG A 433 28.67 13.17 -13.99
CA ARG A 433 27.71 14.28 -14.17
C ARG A 433 27.53 14.71 -15.62
N GLN A 434 28.59 14.64 -16.43
CA GLN A 434 28.50 14.94 -17.87
C GLN A 434 27.74 13.85 -18.61
N SER A 435 27.98 12.58 -18.28
CA SER A 435 27.21 11.45 -18.85
C SER A 435 25.72 11.53 -18.51
N TRP A 436 25.36 11.95 -17.29
CA TRP A 436 23.96 12.21 -16.90
C TRP A 436 23.31 13.33 -17.72
N ARG A 437 24.02 14.44 -17.93
CA ARG A 437 23.50 15.58 -18.73
C ARG A 437 23.32 15.23 -20.20
N GLN A 438 24.22 14.41 -20.77
CA GLN A 438 24.07 13.91 -22.14
C GLN A 438 22.88 12.94 -22.27
N ALA A 439 22.67 12.06 -21.28
CA ALA A 439 21.57 11.10 -21.30
C ALA A 439 20.19 11.74 -21.08
N ASN A 440 20.11 12.91 -20.42
CA ASN A 440 18.85 13.57 -20.05
C ASN A 440 18.66 14.95 -20.70
N GLY A 441 19.18 15.14 -21.92
CA GLY A 441 18.88 16.35 -22.71
C GLY A 441 19.30 17.68 -22.08
N GLY A 442 20.34 17.67 -21.23
CA GLY A 442 20.87 18.87 -20.58
C GLY A 442 20.35 19.15 -19.16
N LEU A 443 19.39 18.38 -18.65
CA LEU A 443 18.87 18.53 -17.28
C LEU A 443 19.94 18.21 -16.23
N SER A 444 20.06 19.05 -15.22
CA SER A 444 21.02 18.88 -14.13
C SER A 444 20.41 18.10 -12.95
N VAL A 445 21.28 17.50 -12.13
CA VAL A 445 20.88 16.81 -10.88
C VAL A 445 20.25 17.76 -9.84
N GLN A 446 20.26 19.07 -10.09
CA GLN A 446 19.59 20.07 -9.25
C GLN A 446 18.15 20.34 -9.70
N ASP A 447 17.81 20.01 -10.95
CA ASP A 447 16.48 20.27 -11.54
C ASP A 447 15.50 19.13 -11.25
N VAL A 448 16.02 17.90 -11.08
CA VAL A 448 15.29 16.78 -10.48
C VAL A 448 15.45 16.86 -8.98
N GLY A 449 14.43 17.38 -8.29
CA GLY A 449 14.40 17.60 -6.86
C GLY A 449 15.03 16.45 -6.07
N ARG A 450 16.06 16.77 -5.27
CA ARG A 450 16.70 15.83 -4.35
C ARG A 450 15.71 15.44 -3.24
N SER A 451 14.87 14.44 -3.50
CA SER A 451 14.09 13.75 -2.46
C SER A 451 14.93 12.72 -1.68
N GLY A 452 16.18 12.49 -2.08
CA GLY A 452 17.14 11.70 -1.33
C GLY A 452 18.13 12.60 -0.60
N GLY A 453 17.91 12.84 0.70
CA GLY A 453 19.00 13.22 1.59
C GLY A 453 20.08 12.15 1.50
N GLY A 454 21.21 12.49 0.89
CA GLY A 454 22.35 11.58 0.77
C GLY A 454 22.76 11.06 2.14
N VAL A 455 22.78 9.73 2.26
CA VAL A 455 23.60 9.04 3.27
C VAL A 455 25.06 9.36 2.98
#